data_AF-A0A537J208-F1
#
_entry.id   AF-A0A537J208-F1
#
_cell.length_a   1.000
_cell.length_b   1.000
_cell.length_c   1.000
_cell.angle_alpha   90.00
_cell.angle_beta   90.00
_cell.angle_gamma   90.00
#
_symmetry.space_group_name_H-M   'P 1'
#
loop_
_entity.id
_entity.type
_entity.pdbx_description
1 polymer ?
#
loop_
_entity_poly.entity_id
_entity_poly.type
_entity_poly.pdbx_seq_one_letter_code
_entity_poly.pdbx_strand_id
1 'polypeptide(L)'
;THQFIGAISGIVVAVVLGYALFKWALKINISLVFNITSVFLLLFAAGLVSHGVHEFQEIKILPVFSFDPVFNISSILDNASIAGSFLGTLFGYTSKPTVLEIISYGSYMIFILSLQKITDRIMLKRATQ
;
A
#
# COMPACT_ATOMS: atom_id res chain seq x y z
N THR A 1 18.91 6.94 -42.76
CA THR A 1 20.07 7.00 -41.84
C THR A 1 19.66 7.26 -40.39
N HIS A 2 18.77 8.21 -40.09
CA HIS A 2 18.31 8.50 -38.71
C HIS A 2 17.65 7.31 -37.98
N GLN A 3 16.92 6.45 -38.70
CA GLN A 3 16.29 5.26 -38.12
C GLN A 3 17.30 4.24 -37.57
N PHE A 4 18.47 4.10 -38.21
CA PHE A 4 19.50 3.16 -37.77
C PHE A 4 20.18 3.62 -36.48
N ILE A 5 20.37 4.92 -36.30
CA ILE A 5 20.93 5.50 -35.07
C ILE A 5 19.97 5.27 -33.90
N GLY A 6 18.67 5.52 -34.13
CA GLY A 6 17.63 5.19 -33.15
C GLY A 6 17.61 3.71 -32.77
N ALA A 7 17.64 2.82 -33.76
CA ALA A 7 17.65 1.38 -33.54
C ALA A 7 18.87 0.91 -32.74
N ILE A 8 20.08 1.36 -33.11
CA ILE A 8 21.32 0.99 -32.40
C ILE A 8 21.32 1.56 -30.99
N SER A 9 20.89 2.81 -30.80
CA SER A 9 20.82 3.42 -29.47
C SER A 9 19.84 2.69 -28.54
N GLY A 10 18.68 2.27 -29.05
CA GLY A 10 17.71 1.49 -28.30
C GLY A 10 18.27 0.13 -27.87
N ILE A 11 19.00 -0.56 -28.75
CA ILE A 11 19.67 -1.83 -28.42
C ILE A 11 20.71 -1.63 -27.32
N VAL A 12 21.55 -0.59 -27.43
CA VAL A 12 22.56 -0.30 -26.40
C VAL A 12 21.91 -0.02 -25.05
N VAL A 13 20.85 0.81 -25.02
CA VAL A 13 20.11 1.10 -23.79
C VAL A 13 19.47 -0.16 -23.21
N ALA A 14 18.86 -1.00 -24.04
CA ALA A 14 18.26 -2.26 -23.59
C ALA A 14 19.29 -3.21 -22.96
N VAL A 15 20.48 -3.35 -23.57
CA VAL A 15 21.57 -4.17 -23.03
C VAL A 15 22.08 -3.60 -21.71
N VAL A 16 22.29 -2.29 -21.61
CA VAL A 16 22.76 -1.62 -20.39
C VAL A 16 21.75 -1.79 -19.26
N LEU A 17 20.46 -1.54 -19.52
CA LEU A 17 19.39 -1.71 -18.53
C LEU A 17 19.23 -3.18 -18.13
N GLY A 18 19.27 -4.11 -19.09
CA GLY A 18 19.18 -5.54 -18.80
C GLY A 18 20.32 -6.03 -17.92
N TYR A 19 21.56 -5.60 -18.21
CA TYR A 19 22.73 -5.93 -17.39
C TYR A 19 22.64 -5.30 -15.99
N ALA A 20 22.21 -4.03 -15.89
CA ALA A 20 22.03 -3.35 -14.62
C ALA A 20 20.98 -4.06 -13.74
N LEU A 21 19.81 -4.36 -14.30
CA LEU A 21 18.75 -5.08 -13.60
C LEU A 21 19.20 -6.46 -13.14
N PHE A 22 19.89 -7.23 -13.99
CA PHE A 22 20.40 -8.56 -13.62
C PHE A 22 21.40 -8.49 -12.46
N LYS A 23 22.35 -7.54 -12.53
CA LYS A 23 23.34 -7.32 -11.47
C LYS A 23 22.70 -6.90 -10.15
N TRP A 24 21.64 -6.09 -10.20
CA TRP A 24 20.87 -5.70 -9.02
C TRP A 24 20.05 -6.86 -8.46
N ALA A 25 19.32 -7.59 -9.30
CA ALA A 25 18.50 -8.72 -8.90
C ALA A 25 19.30 -9.79 -8.14
N LEU A 26 20.53 -10.08 -8.57
CA LEU A 26 21.41 -11.04 -7.88
C LEU A 26 21.93 -10.57 -6.52
N LYS A 27 21.96 -9.26 -6.27
CA LYS A 27 22.44 -8.69 -4.99
C LYS A 27 21.32 -8.51 -3.97
N ILE A 28 20.07 -8.53 -4.41
CA ILE A 28 18.92 -8.24 -3.57
C ILE A 28 18.55 -9.48 -2.75
N ASN A 29 18.31 -9.29 -1.45
CA ASN A 29 17.76 -10.33 -0.60
C ASN A 29 16.28 -10.52 -0.94
N ILE A 30 15.93 -11.66 -1.55
CA ILE A 30 14.54 -11.99 -1.91
C ILE A 30 13.61 -11.98 -0.69
N SER A 31 14.09 -12.42 0.48
CA SER A 31 13.29 -12.38 1.70
C SER A 31 12.97 -10.95 2.14
N LEU A 32 13.92 -10.03 1.96
CA LEU A 32 13.70 -8.61 2.26
C LEU A 32 12.65 -8.01 1.32
N VAL A 33 12.74 -8.27 0.01
CA VAL A 33 11.76 -7.77 -0.96
C VAL A 33 10.36 -8.27 -0.64
N PHE A 34 10.23 -9.58 -0.41
CA PHE A 34 8.93 -10.17 -0.12
C PHE A 34 8.32 -9.64 1.19
N ASN A 35 9.15 -9.41 2.21
CA ASN A 35 8.69 -8.85 3.47
C ASN A 35 8.19 -7.40 3.26
N ILE A 36 8.97 -6.56 2.58
CA ILE A 36 8.59 -5.18 2.29
C ILE A 36 7.30 -5.15 1.46
N THR A 37 7.22 -5.88 0.34
CA THR A 37 6.02 -5.88 -0.50
C THR A 37 4.80 -6.42 0.23
N SER A 38 4.96 -7.43 1.10
CA SER A 38 3.88 -7.92 1.94
C SER A 38 3.36 -6.85 2.89
N VAL A 39 4.23 -6.09 3.56
CA VAL A 39 3.81 -4.97 4.41
C VAL A 39 3.06 -3.91 3.61
N PHE A 40 3.54 -3.55 2.42
CA PHE A 40 2.84 -2.61 1.53
C PHE A 40 1.46 -3.14 1.10
N LEU A 41 1.36 -4.43 0.74
CA LEU A 41 0.09 -5.07 0.38
C LEU A 41 -0.91 -5.05 1.53
N LEU A 42 -0.45 -5.26 2.77
CA LEU A 42 -1.31 -5.19 3.95
C LEU A 42 -1.80 -3.77 4.22
N LEU A 43 -0.93 -2.77 4.09
CA LEU A 43 -1.34 -1.36 4.21
C LEU A 43 -2.36 -0.96 3.14
N PHE A 44 -2.14 -1.42 1.89
CA PHE A 44 -3.07 -1.21 0.78
C PHE A 44 -4.43 -1.84 1.05
N ALA A 45 -4.44 -3.09 1.53
CA ALA A 45 -5.67 -3.78 1.91
C ALA A 45 -6.40 -3.06 3.05
N ALA A 46 -5.70 -2.59 4.08
CA ALA A 46 -6.30 -1.79 5.15
C ALA A 46 -6.97 -0.52 4.59
N GLY A 47 -6.29 0.16 3.66
CA GLY A 47 -6.82 1.33 2.98
C GLY A 47 -8.08 1.04 2.17
N LEU A 48 -8.10 -0.06 1.41
CA LEU A 48 -9.28 -0.50 0.66
C LEU A 48 -10.47 -0.82 1.56
N VAL A 49 -10.24 -1.43 2.73
CA VAL A 49 -11.32 -1.73 3.68
C VAL A 49 -11.89 -0.44 4.27
N SER A 50 -11.04 0.52 4.64
CA SER A 50 -11.49 1.85 5.07
C SER A 50 -12.30 2.56 3.99
N HIS A 51 -11.81 2.56 2.75
CA HIS A 51 -12.49 3.19 1.63
C HIS A 51 -13.84 2.52 1.32
N GLY A 52 -13.92 1.18 1.37
CA GLY A 52 -15.20 0.47 1.23
C GLY A 52 -16.21 0.84 2.32
N VAL A 53 -15.76 1.09 3.56
CA VAL A 53 -16.62 1.61 4.63
C VAL A 53 -17.12 3.02 4.32
N HIS A 54 -16.26 3.89 3.76
CA HIS A 54 -16.65 5.22 3.31
C HIS A 54 -17.77 5.16 2.25
N GLU A 55 -17.59 4.34 1.22
CA GLU A 55 -18.59 4.13 0.17
C GLU A 55 -19.92 3.63 0.75
N PHE A 56 -19.88 2.71 1.72
CA PHE A 56 -21.07 2.21 2.41
C PHE A 56 -21.77 3.26 3.28
N GLN A 57 -21.03 4.23 3.82
CA GLN A 57 -21.60 5.39 4.49
C GLN A 57 -22.24 6.36 3.48
N GLU A 58 -21.64 6.55 2.32
CA GLU A 58 -22.15 7.44 1.26
C GLU A 58 -23.51 6.96 0.73
N ILE A 59 -23.69 5.65 0.57
CA ILE A 59 -24.97 5.03 0.19
C ILE A 59 -25.93 4.82 1.39
N LYS A 60 -25.60 5.35 2.58
CA LYS A 60 -26.40 5.31 3.81
C LYS A 60 -26.69 3.92 4.38
N ILE A 61 -25.89 2.89 4.01
CA ILE A 61 -25.97 1.56 4.62
C ILE A 61 -25.35 1.57 6.01
N LEU A 62 -24.26 2.32 6.19
CA LEU A 62 -23.59 2.49 7.47
C LEU A 62 -23.89 3.85 8.09
N PRO A 63 -23.97 3.94 9.44
CA PRO A 63 -24.22 5.20 10.11
C PRO A 63 -23.01 6.14 9.97
N VAL A 64 -23.33 7.43 9.82
CA VAL A 64 -22.38 8.54 9.98
C VAL A 64 -22.67 9.18 11.33
N PHE A 65 -21.64 9.37 12.15
CA PHE A 65 -21.81 9.94 13.47
C PHE A 65 -21.84 11.47 13.40
N SER A 66 -22.50 12.10 14.38
CA SER A 66 -22.64 13.57 14.41
C SER A 66 -21.32 14.34 14.59
N PHE A 67 -20.27 13.67 15.04
CA PHE A 67 -18.92 14.20 15.24
C PHE A 67 -17.97 13.87 14.07
N ASP A 68 -18.49 13.32 12.97
CA ASP A 68 -17.74 13.15 11.73
C ASP A 68 -17.71 14.46 10.91
N PRO A 69 -16.58 14.84 10.30
CA PRO A 69 -15.28 14.15 10.34
C PRO A 69 -14.50 14.38 11.65
N VAL A 70 -13.69 13.39 12.05
CA VAL A 70 -12.94 13.42 13.32
C VAL A 70 -11.89 14.54 13.33
N PHE A 71 -11.23 14.77 12.21
CA PHE A 71 -10.28 15.86 12.00
C PHE A 71 -10.29 16.30 10.55
N ASN A 72 -9.85 17.54 10.30
CA ASN A 72 -9.77 18.11 8.95
C ASN A 72 -8.35 18.62 8.68
N ILE A 73 -7.66 17.95 7.76
CA ILE A 73 -6.28 18.24 7.34
C ILE A 73 -6.20 18.66 5.86
N SER A 74 -7.36 18.91 5.24
CA SER A 74 -7.47 19.35 3.84
C SER A 74 -6.70 20.66 3.57
N SER A 75 -6.45 21.48 4.59
CA SER A 75 -5.65 22.71 4.48
C SER A 75 -4.17 22.46 4.17
N ILE A 76 -3.63 21.30 4.54
CA ILE A 76 -2.21 20.94 4.34
C ILE A 76 -2.09 19.98 3.14
N LEU A 77 -2.96 18.97 3.10
CA LEU A 77 -2.88 17.91 2.10
C LEU A 77 -4.29 17.52 1.67
N ASP A 78 -4.79 18.18 0.63
CA ASP A 78 -6.13 17.94 0.14
C ASP A 78 -6.22 16.65 -0.71
N ASN A 79 -7.38 15.98 -0.67
CA ASN A 79 -7.63 14.76 -1.44
C ASN A 79 -7.56 15.01 -2.96
N ALA A 80 -7.87 16.23 -3.42
CA ALA A 80 -7.78 16.60 -4.84
C ALA A 80 -6.34 16.86 -5.33
N SER A 81 -5.37 17.02 -4.41
CA SER A 81 -3.98 17.15 -4.79
C SER A 81 -3.43 15.82 -5.32
N ILE A 82 -2.43 15.87 -6.21
CA ILE A 82 -1.79 14.67 -6.77
C ILE A 82 -1.28 13.75 -5.64
N ALA A 83 -0.63 14.34 -4.62
CA ALA A 83 -0.12 13.61 -3.47
C ALA A 83 -1.25 13.02 -2.62
N GLY A 84 -2.31 13.78 -2.35
CA GLY A 84 -3.47 13.32 -1.58
C GLY A 84 -4.23 12.19 -2.26
N SER A 85 -4.52 12.32 -3.56
CA SER A 85 -5.15 11.25 -4.36
C SER A 85 -4.29 9.99 -4.45
N PHE A 86 -2.96 10.15 -4.56
CA PHE A 86 -2.04 9.02 -4.58
C PHE A 86 -2.00 8.28 -3.24
N LEU A 87 -1.94 9.01 -2.12
CA LEU A 87 -1.99 8.41 -0.79
C LEU A 87 -3.37 7.83 -0.48
N GLY A 88 -4.43 8.44 -1.00
CA GLY A 88 -5.80 7.94 -0.89
C GLY A 88 -5.95 6.59 -1.56
N THR A 89 -5.46 6.48 -2.80
CA THR A 89 -5.52 5.23 -3.55
C THR A 89 -4.59 4.15 -3.01
N LEU A 90 -3.40 4.50 -2.51
CA LEU A 90 -2.43 3.50 -2.01
C LEU A 90 -2.59 3.11 -0.54
N PHE A 91 -3.02 4.01 0.32
CA PHE A 91 -3.04 3.78 1.76
C PHE A 91 -4.41 4.03 2.39
N GLY A 92 -5.43 4.38 1.59
CA GLY A 92 -6.75 4.76 2.11
C GLY A 92 -6.74 6.08 2.86
N TYR A 93 -5.78 6.97 2.56
CA TYR A 93 -5.75 8.31 3.14
C TYR A 93 -7.00 9.10 2.75
N THR A 94 -7.56 9.80 3.74
CA THR A 94 -8.61 10.80 3.51
C THR A 94 -8.37 12.03 4.36
N SER A 95 -8.59 13.19 3.78
CA SER A 95 -8.43 14.49 4.44
C SER A 95 -9.47 14.76 5.53
N LYS A 96 -10.57 14.01 5.52
CA LYS A 96 -11.73 14.14 6.43
C LYS A 96 -12.26 12.75 6.82
N PRO A 97 -11.51 11.96 7.61
CA PRO A 97 -11.91 10.61 7.96
C PRO A 97 -13.09 10.61 8.93
N THR A 98 -13.97 9.62 8.76
CA THR A 98 -14.99 9.27 9.74
C THR A 98 -14.42 8.35 10.83
N VAL A 99 -15.12 8.26 11.97
CA VAL A 99 -14.76 7.31 13.03
C VAL A 99 -14.76 5.87 12.52
N LEU A 100 -15.74 5.53 11.68
CA LEU A 100 -15.93 4.18 11.16
C LEU A 100 -14.78 3.76 10.24
N GLU A 101 -14.29 4.67 9.40
CA GLU A 101 -13.11 4.49 8.57
C GLU A 101 -11.85 4.22 9.41
N ILE A 102 -11.59 5.04 10.43
CA ILE A 102 -10.42 4.88 11.32
C ILE A 102 -10.47 3.53 12.05
N ILE A 103 -11.64 3.17 12.61
CA ILE A 103 -11.82 1.90 13.30
C ILE A 103 -11.65 0.74 12.33
N SER A 104 -12.19 0.85 11.12
CA SER A 104 -12.09 -0.18 10.09
C SER A 104 -10.63 -0.44 9.71
N TYR A 105 -9.88 0.62 9.41
CA TYR A 105 -8.45 0.56 9.12
C TYR A 105 -7.66 -0.06 10.28
N GLY A 106 -7.86 0.47 11.50
CA GLY A 106 -7.17 0.00 12.70
C GLY A 106 -7.49 -1.45 13.05
N SER A 107 -8.76 -1.85 12.94
CA SER A 107 -9.21 -3.22 13.19
C SER A 107 -8.55 -4.21 12.23
N TYR A 108 -8.53 -3.89 10.92
CA TYR A 108 -7.84 -4.72 9.93
C TYR A 108 -6.34 -4.87 10.25
N MET A 109 -5.66 -3.77 10.57
CA MET A 109 -4.24 -3.77 10.92
C MET A 109 -3.96 -4.60 12.19
N ILE A 110 -4.76 -4.43 13.24
CA ILE A 110 -4.60 -5.21 14.48
C ILE A 110 -4.86 -6.70 14.21
N PHE A 111 -5.89 -7.01 13.42
CA PHE A 111 -6.25 -8.39 13.06
C PHE A 111 -5.11 -9.08 12.33
N ILE A 112 -4.56 -8.45 11.28
CA ILE A 112 -3.50 -9.09 10.48
C ILE A 112 -2.18 -9.20 11.26
N LEU A 113 -1.80 -8.18 12.04
CA LEU A 113 -0.59 -8.23 12.86
C LEU A 113 -0.70 -9.31 13.95
N SER A 114 -1.89 -9.51 14.50
CA SER A 114 -2.15 -10.60 15.45
C SER A 114 -1.99 -11.96 14.77
N LEU A 115 -2.52 -12.11 13.55
CA LEU A 115 -2.43 -13.33 12.77
C LEU A 115 -0.98 -13.67 12.37
N GLN A 116 -0.19 -12.66 11.99
CA GLN A 116 1.24 -12.82 11.73
C GLN A 116 1.99 -13.30 12.98
N LYS A 117 1.81 -12.62 14.12
CA LYS A 117 2.45 -13.01 15.39
C LYS A 117 2.09 -14.45 15.80
N ILE A 118 0.84 -14.86 15.62
CA ILE A 118 0.40 -16.23 15.93
C ILE A 118 1.09 -17.23 15.00
N THR A 119 1.15 -16.92 13.70
CA THR A 119 1.79 -17.79 12.69
C THR A 119 3.28 -17.98 13.00
N ASP A 120 3.99 -16.90 13.32
CA ASP A 120 5.41 -16.96 13.67
C ASP A 120 5.66 -17.82 14.91
N ARG A 121 4.82 -17.67 15.95
CA ARG A 121 4.89 -18.49 17.16
C ARG A 121 4.73 -19.98 16.86
N ILE A 122 3.79 -20.33 15.98
CA ILE A 122 3.52 -21.73 15.61
C ILE A 122 4.70 -22.32 14.85
N MET A 123 5.27 -21.58 13.91
CA MET A 123 6.41 -22.05 13.12
C MET A 123 7.65 -22.26 13.97
N LEU A 124 7.94 -21.34 14.90
CA LEU A 124 9.08 -21.47 15.82
C LEU A 124 8.96 -22.71 16.70
N LYS A 125 7.76 -23.01 17.22
CA LYS A 125 7.53 -24.19 18.07
C LYS A 125 7.76 -25.50 17.30
N ARG A 126 7.45 -25.53 16.00
CA ARG A 126 7.68 -26.69 15.13
C ARG A 126 9.14 -26.89 14.74
N ALA A 127 9.93 -25.83 14.66
CA ALA A 127 11.35 -25.91 14.31
C ALA A 127 12.24 -26.42 15.46
N THR A 128 11.75 -26.32 16.70
CA THR A 128 12.47 -26.75 17.92
C THR A 128 12.09 -28.15 18.43
N GLN A 129 11.09 -28.80 17.83
CA GLN A 129 10.72 -30.21 18.10
C GLN A 129 11.30 -31.11 17.02
#